data_AF-A0A9X1T0R5-F1
#
_entry.id   AF-A0A9X1T0R5-F1
#
_cell.length_a   1.000
_cell.length_b   1.000
_cell.length_c   1.000
_cell.angle_alpha   90.00
_cell.angle_beta   90.00
_cell.angle_gamma   90.00
#
_symmetry.space_group_name_H-M   'P 1'
#
loop_
_entity.id
_entity.type
_entity.pdbx_description
1 polymer ?
#
loop_
_entity_poly.entity_id
_entity_poly.type
_entity_poly.pdbx_seq_one_letter_code
_entity_poly.pdbx_strand_id
1 'polypeptide(L)'
;MQITLNIDDDVFATAKKVAERQKRPVASVISEMARRGMESEHRLVLRHGRPVLVAPENGEVVTLGQIRQIQDEMDDEEVREANDFSAGRQPPDRTGR
;
A
#
# COMPACT_ATOMS: atom_id res chain seq x y z
N MET A 1 24.73 0.85 -7.19
CA MET A 1 25.85 0.80 -6.25
C MET A 1 25.91 -0.59 -5.65
N GLN A 2 27.09 -1.20 -5.55
CA GLN A 2 27.30 -2.50 -4.94
C GLN A 2 27.96 -2.31 -3.59
N ILE A 3 27.39 -2.92 -2.55
CA ILE A 3 27.91 -2.89 -1.17
C ILE A 3 27.84 -4.31 -0.61
N THR A 4 28.71 -4.59 0.35
CA THR A 4 28.60 -5.79 1.18
C THR A 4 27.93 -5.40 2.49
N LEU A 5 26.84 -6.09 2.84
CA LEU A 5 26.05 -5.84 4.03
C LEU A 5 25.79 -7.18 4.72
N ASN A 6 25.94 -7.21 6.04
CA ASN A 6 25.52 -8.35 6.86
C ASN A 6 24.03 -8.18 7.18
N ILE A 7 23.24 -9.22 6.89
CA ILE A 7 21.80 -9.28 7.17
C ILE A 7 21.46 -10.63 7.78
N ASP A 8 20.40 -10.69 8.56
CA ASP A 8 19.92 -11.94 9.15
C ASP A 8 19.34 -12.88 8.08
N ASP A 9 19.43 -14.18 8.33
CA ASP A 9 19.02 -15.23 7.38
C ASP A 9 17.52 -15.19 7.05
N ASP A 10 16.69 -14.80 8.02
CA ASP A 10 15.24 -14.67 7.85
C ASP A 10 14.86 -13.49 6.94
N VAL A 11 15.58 -12.37 7.06
CA VAL A 11 15.46 -11.20 6.17
C VAL A 11 15.84 -11.61 4.74
N PHE A 12 16.97 -12.31 4.57
CA PHE A 12 17.39 -12.78 3.25
C PHE A 12 16.39 -13.76 2.63
N ALA A 13 15.92 -14.74 3.41
CA ALA A 13 14.94 -15.73 2.96
C ALA A 13 13.62 -15.06 2.52
N THR A 14 13.18 -14.04 3.26
CA THR A 14 11.98 -13.26 2.94
C THR A 14 12.16 -12.48 1.65
N ALA A 15 13.28 -11.75 1.52
CA ALA A 15 13.58 -10.98 0.31
C ALA A 15 13.68 -11.88 -0.93
N LYS A 16 14.26 -13.08 -0.79
CA LYS A 16 14.35 -14.08 -1.86
C LYS A 16 12.97 -14.52 -2.36
N LYS A 17 12.06 -14.89 -1.46
CA LYS A 17 10.69 -15.28 -1.81
C LYS A 17 9.96 -14.16 -2.56
N VAL A 18 10.13 -12.91 -2.13
CA VAL A 18 9.52 -11.74 -2.78
C VAL A 18 10.13 -11.49 -4.16
N ALA A 19 11.45 -11.62 -4.28
CA ALA A 19 12.19 -11.48 -5.53
C ALA A 19 11.76 -12.51 -6.59
N GLU A 20 11.60 -13.77 -6.19
CA GLU A 20 11.11 -14.85 -7.06
C GLU A 20 9.68 -14.56 -7.55
N ARG A 21 8.78 -14.17 -6.63
CA ARG A 21 7.40 -13.80 -6.98
C ARG A 21 7.32 -12.62 -7.95
N GLN A 22 8.20 -11.63 -7.79
CA GLN A 22 8.22 -10.43 -8.63
C GLN A 22 9.13 -10.54 -9.86
N LYS A 23 9.87 -11.66 -10.03
CA LYS A 23 10.90 -11.84 -11.07
C LYS A 23 11.94 -10.71 -11.08
N ARG A 24 12.41 -10.31 -9.90
CA ARG A 24 13.37 -9.20 -9.71
C ARG A 24 14.64 -9.68 -9.03
N PRO A 25 15.78 -8.98 -9.20
CA PRO A 25 16.99 -9.30 -8.45
C PRO A 25 16.79 -9.11 -6.94
N VAL A 26 17.28 -10.06 -6.13
CA VAL A 26 17.17 -10.01 -4.66
C VAL A 26 17.74 -8.70 -4.09
N ALA A 27 18.89 -8.25 -4.59
CA ALA A 27 19.49 -6.98 -4.16
C ALA A 27 18.60 -5.75 -4.42
N SER A 28 17.83 -5.75 -5.52
CA SER A 28 16.87 -4.67 -5.82
C SER A 28 15.72 -4.66 -4.82
N VAL A 29 15.20 -5.84 -4.48
CA VAL A 29 14.12 -6.02 -3.51
C VAL A 29 14.56 -5.60 -2.11
N ILE A 30 15.75 -6.03 -1.66
CA ILE A 30 16.31 -5.61 -0.36
C ILE A 30 16.47 -4.09 -0.32
N SER A 31 17.04 -3.50 -1.37
CA SER A 31 17.26 -2.06 -1.44
C SER A 31 15.95 -1.26 -1.38
N GLU A 32 14.88 -1.77 -2.01
CA GLU A 32 13.56 -1.17 -1.94
C GLU A 32 12.89 -1.36 -0.56
N MET A 33 12.97 -2.55 0.03
CA MET A 33 12.46 -2.81 1.37
C MET A 33 13.14 -1.89 2.39
N ALA A 34 14.47 -1.71 2.28
CA ALA A 34 15.22 -0.79 3.12
C ALA A 34 14.74 0.65 2.94
N ARG A 35 14.58 1.14 1.69
CA ARG A 35 14.03 2.48 1.43
C ARG A 35 12.66 2.67 2.05
N ARG A 36 11.73 1.73 1.81
CA ARG A 36 10.38 1.79 2.38
C ARG A 36 10.40 1.77 3.91
N GLY A 37 11.25 0.95 4.51
CA GLY A 37 11.42 0.90 5.97
C GLY A 37 11.95 2.21 6.55
N MET A 38 12.83 2.90 5.82
CA MET A 38 13.35 4.22 6.21
C MET A 38 12.38 5.37 5.91
N GLU A 39 11.55 5.26 4.88
CA GLU A 39 10.46 6.19 4.55
C GLU A 39 9.27 6.06 5.52
N SER A 40 9.19 4.97 6.28
CA SER A 40 8.11 4.67 7.22
C SER A 40 8.17 5.48 8.52
N GLU A 41 8.48 6.77 8.45
CA GLU A 41 8.07 7.75 9.49
C GLU A 41 6.59 8.14 9.31
N HIS A 42 5.72 7.18 9.00
CA HIS A 42 4.28 7.41 9.16
C HIS A 42 4.02 7.43 10.66
N ARG A 43 4.09 8.62 11.26
CA ARG A 43 3.80 8.86 12.68
C ARG A 43 2.37 8.42 12.97
N LEU A 44 2.21 7.18 13.42
CA LEU A 44 1.00 6.75 14.10
C LEU A 44 1.03 7.40 15.47
N VAL A 45 0.06 8.26 15.73
CA VAL A 45 -0.10 8.87 17.06
C VAL A 45 -1.16 8.08 17.80
N LEU A 46 -0.84 7.64 19.02
CA LEU A 46 -1.82 7.04 19.89
C LEU A 46 -2.75 8.14 20.42
N ARG A 47 -4.04 8.09 20.04
CA ARG A 47 -5.10 8.90 20.66
C ARG A 47 -6.05 7.97 21.40
N HIS A 48 -6.19 8.17 22.72
CA HIS A 48 -7.03 7.32 23.58
C HIS A 48 -6.71 5.82 23.47
N GLY A 49 -5.42 5.45 23.42
CA GLY A 49 -4.96 4.06 23.32
C GLY A 49 -5.13 3.41 21.95
N ARG A 50 -5.63 4.13 20.93
CA ARG A 50 -5.77 3.63 19.56
C ARG A 50 -4.79 4.31 18.62
N PRO A 51 -4.13 3.58 17.70
CA PRO A 51 -3.32 4.18 16.64
C PRO A 51 -4.21 5.02 15.72
N VAL A 52 -3.85 6.29 15.53
CA VAL A 52 -4.53 7.20 14.60
C VAL A 52 -3.53 7.65 13.54
N LEU A 53 -3.96 7.62 12.29
CA LEU A 53 -3.24 8.20 11.17
C LEU A 53 -3.23 9.72 11.33
N VAL A 54 -2.05 10.33 11.31
CA VAL A 54 -1.92 11.78 11.33
C VAL A 54 -2.20 12.29 9.92
N ALA A 55 -3.27 13.06 9.78
CA ALA A 55 -3.53 13.79 8.54
C ALA A 55 -2.42 14.82 8.31
N PRO A 56 -1.98 15.03 7.06
CA PRO A 56 -1.03 16.10 6.75
C PRO A 56 -1.60 17.47 7.16
N GLU A 57 -0.73 18.40 7.57
CA GLU A 57 -1.15 19.72 8.09
C GLU A 57 -2.01 20.52 7.08
N ASN A 58 -1.81 20.28 5.79
CA ASN A 58 -2.57 20.87 4.69
C ASN A 58 -3.54 19.88 4.02
N GLY A 59 -3.92 18.80 4.72
CA GLY A 59 -4.88 17.84 4.20
C GLY A 59 -6.25 18.47 4.06
N GLU A 60 -6.84 18.38 2.86
CA GLU A 60 -8.22 18.81 2.64
C GLU A 60 -9.17 17.92 3.45
N VAL A 61 -10.13 18.55 4.13
CA VAL A 61 -11.18 17.81 4.86
C VAL A 61 -12.17 17.29 3.84
N VAL A 62 -12.17 15.97 3.65
CA VAL A 62 -13.15 15.30 2.78
C VAL A 62 -14.54 15.38 3.41
N THR A 63 -15.47 16.03 2.70
CA THR A 63 -16.87 16.21 3.13
C THR A 63 -17.79 15.20 2.49
N LEU A 64 -18.96 14.97 3.10
CA LEU A 64 -19.99 14.10 2.53
C LEU A 64 -20.50 14.60 1.16
N GLY A 65 -20.50 15.91 0.91
CA GLY A 65 -20.89 16.48 -0.38
C GLY A 65 -19.92 16.08 -1.49
N GLN A 66 -18.62 16.17 -1.22
CA GLN A 66 -17.57 15.75 -2.15
C GLN A 66 -17.65 14.25 -2.45
N ILE A 67 -17.91 13.42 -1.43
CA ILE A 67 -18.08 11.97 -1.63
C ILE A 67 -19.26 11.67 -2.57
N ARG A 68 -20.40 12.35 -2.37
CA ARG A 68 -21.58 12.15 -3.23
C ARG A 68 -21.33 12.60 -4.66
N GLN A 69 -20.71 13.77 -4.84
CA GLN A 69 -20.35 14.24 -6.17
C GLN A 69 -19.45 13.25 -6.90
N ILE A 70 -18.42 12.71 -6.24
CA ILE A 70 -17.54 11.69 -6.83
C ILE A 70 -18.33 10.43 -7.19
N GLN A 71 -19.25 9.98 -6.33
CA GLN A 71 -20.09 8.80 -6.61
C GLN A 71 -21.05 9.02 -7.78
N ASP A 72 -21.58 10.22 -7.94
CA ASP A 72 -22.45 10.58 -9.06
C ASP A 72 -21.66 10.72 -10.38
N GLU A 73 -20.37 11.06 -10.31
CA GLU A 73 -19.46 11.18 -11.46
C GLU A 73 -18.84 9.83 -11.89
N MET A 74 -18.74 8.86 -10.97
CA MET A 74 -18.28 7.50 -11.27
C MET A 74 -19.39 6.69 -11.92
N ASP A 75 -19.07 5.90 -12.95
CA ASP A 75 -20.05 5.00 -13.55
C ASP A 75 -20.50 3.95 -12.51
N ASP A 76 -21.76 3.51 -12.56
CA ASP A 76 -22.32 2.48 -11.65
C ASP A 76 -21.47 1.20 -11.56
N GLU A 77 -20.66 0.93 -12.59
CA GLU A 77 -19.72 -0.18 -12.65
C GLU A 77 -18.45 0.05 -11.82
N GLU A 78 -17.92 1.27 -11.85
CA GLU A 78 -16.73 1.68 -11.11
C GLU A 78 -17.01 1.84 -9.61
N VAL A 79 -18.20 2.36 -9.25
CA VAL A 79 -18.65 2.47 -7.85
C VAL A 79 -18.78 1.08 -7.21
N ARG A 80 -19.27 0.09 -7.96
CA ARG A 80 -19.37 -1.29 -7.49
C ARG A 80 -18.00 -1.94 -7.30
N GLU A 81 -17.08 -1.74 -8.25
CA GLU A 81 -15.70 -2.27 -8.19
C GLU A 81 -14.94 -1.73 -6.97
N ALA A 82 -15.07 -0.42 -6.67
CA ALA A 82 -14.46 0.20 -5.50
C ALA A 82 -15.03 -0.33 -4.16
N ASN A 83 -16.34 -0.59 -4.11
CA ASN A 83 -17.00 -1.16 -2.93
C ASN A 83 -16.61 -2.63 -2.72
N ASP A 84 -16.45 -3.42 -3.78
CA ASP A 84 -16.01 -4.81 -3.68
C ASP A 84 -14.59 -4.93 -3.12
N PHE A 85 -13.66 -4.04 -3.55
CA PHE A 85 -12.31 -3.97 -2.98
C PHE A 85 -12.33 -3.66 -1.48
N SER A 86 -13.16 -2.70 -1.07
CA SER A 86 -13.34 -2.30 0.33
C SER A 86 -13.95 -3.41 1.19
N ALA A 87 -14.81 -4.25 0.60
CA ALA A 87 -15.42 -5.41 1.23
C ALA A 87 -14.51 -6.67 1.25
N GLY A 88 -13.28 -6.57 0.74
CA GLY A 88 -12.37 -7.71 0.64
C GLY A 88 -12.79 -8.75 -0.40
N ARG A 89 -13.68 -8.40 -1.33
CA ARG A 89 -14.05 -9.24 -2.47
C ARG A 89 -13.06 -8.97 -3.59
N GLN A 90 -12.49 -10.03 -4.12
CA GLN A 90 -11.60 -9.91 -5.26
C GLN A 90 -12.43 -9.49 -6.48
N PRO A 91 -12.08 -8.38 -7.17
CA PRO A 91 -12.79 -7.96 -8.37
C PRO A 91 -12.73 -9.08 -9.43
N PRO A 92 -13.75 -9.17 -10.31
CA PRO A 92 -13.78 -10.18 -11.35
C PRO A 92 -12.49 -10.09 -12.17
N ASP A 93 -11.85 -11.24 -12.36
CA ASP A 93 -10.64 -11.36 -13.16
C ASP A 93 -10.92 -10.82 -14.56
N ARG A 94 -10.35 -9.65 -14.91
CA ARG A 94 -10.30 -9.15 -16.29
C ARG A 94 -9.29 -9.98 -17.10
N THR A 95 -9.42 -11.31 -17.10
CA THR A 95 -8.87 -12.18 -18.15
C THR A 95 -9.95 -12.40 -19.21
N GLY A 96 -10.29 -11.31 -19.90
CA GLY A 96 -11.00 -11.35 -21.17
C GLY A 96 -9.98 -11.50 -22.32
N ARG A 97 -10.11 -12.59 -23.07
CA ARG A 97 -9.55 -12.75 -24.42
C ARG A 97 -10.07 -11.68 -25.37
#